data_AF-A0A9X1RMF4-F1
#
_entry.id   AF-A0A9X1RMF4-F1
#
_cell.length_a   1.000
_cell.length_b   1.000
_cell.length_c   1.000
_cell.angle_alpha   90.00
_cell.angle_beta   90.00
_cell.angle_gamma   90.00
#
_symmetry.space_group_name_H-M   'P 1'
#
loop_
_entity.id
_entity.type
_entity.pdbx_description
1 polymer ?
#
loop_
_entity_poly.entity_id
_entity_poly.type
_entity_poly.pdbx_seq_one_letter_code
_entity_poly.pdbx_strand_id
1 'polypeptide(L)' 'MSEREWHIRMAKTYLHQAMVVRLQGIHHGWHATLLKWAAKRRLQAASMNEQQQPAQGELF' A
#
# COMPACT_ATOMS: atom_id res chain seq x y z
N MET A 1 -14.21 -6.90 9.09
CA MET A 1 -13.16 -6.18 8.32
C MET A 1 -12.39 -7.22 7.55
N SER A 2 -12.39 -7.16 6.22
CA SER A 2 -11.70 -8.15 5.38
C SER A 2 -10.18 -7.96 5.45
N GLU A 3 -9.42 -9.02 5.14
CA GLU A 3 -7.96 -8.96 5.08
C GLU A 3 -7.49 -7.91 4.07
N ARG A 4 -8.18 -7.81 2.92
CA ARG A 4 -7.98 -6.74 1.92
C ARG A 4 -8.15 -5.34 2.50
N GLU A 5 -9.25 -5.08 3.21
CA GLU A 5 -9.50 -3.78 3.86
C GLU A 5 -8.41 -3.44 4.87
N TRP A 6 -7.91 -4.45 5.59
CA TRP A 6 -6.79 -4.28 6.51
C TRP A 6 -5.52 -3.85 5.79
N HIS A 7 -5.17 -4.49 4.67
CA HIS A 7 -4.02 -4.08 3.84
C HIS A 7 -4.17 -2.65 3.31
N ILE A 8 -5.35 -2.28 2.82
CA ILE A 8 -5.63 -0.91 2.35
C ILE A 8 -5.50 0.10 3.49
N ARG A 9 -6.02 -0.21 4.68
CA ARG A 9 -5.92 0.65 5.86
C ARG A 9 -4.46 0.85 6.28
N MET A 10 -3.67 -0.21 6.32
CA MET A 10 -2.23 -0.13 6.61
C MET A 10 -1.47 0.69 5.58
N ALA A 11 -1.77 0.53 4.28
CA ALA A 11 -1.16 1.35 3.24
C ALA A 11 -1.42 2.85 3.44
N LYS A 12 -2.65 3.22 3.81
CA LYS A 12 -3.01 4.62 4.13
C LYS A 12 -2.24 5.14 5.34
N THR A 13 -2.12 4.35 6.40
CA THR A 13 -1.34 4.73 7.60
C THR A 13 0.12 5.01 7.27
N TYR A 14 0.77 4.13 6.50
CA TYR A 14 2.18 4.32 6.14
C TYR A 14 2.39 5.54 5.24
N LEU A 15 1.47 5.85 4.33
CA LEU A 15 1.55 7.07 3.53
C LEU A 15 1.39 8.33 4.37
N HIS A 16 0.49 8.31 5.33
CA HIS A 16 0.32 9.42 6.26
C HIS A 16 1.60 9.65 7.07
N GLN A 17 2.17 8.57 7.63
CA GLN A 17 3.46 8.64 8.33
C GLN A 17 4.58 9.13 7.41
N ALA A 18 4.62 8.69 6.15
CA ALA A 18 5.61 9.14 5.19
C ALA A 18 5.51 10.66 4.97
N MET A 19 4.29 11.19 4.82
CA MET A 19 4.07 12.64 4.71
C MET A 19 4.55 13.38 5.95
N VAL A 20 4.25 12.90 7.15
CA VAL A 20 4.71 13.51 8.40
C VAL A 20 6.24 13.53 8.48
N VAL A 21 6.89 12.41 8.15
CA VAL A 21 8.37 12.31 8.17
C VAL A 21 9.01 13.23 7.15
N ARG A 22 8.41 13.35 5.96
CA ARG A 22 8.86 14.29 4.94
C ARG A 22 8.74 15.74 5.40
N LEU A 23 7.64 16.08 6.08
CA LEU A 23 7.41 17.43 6.63
C LEU A 23 8.37 17.77 7.77
N GLN A 24 8.67 16.80 8.64
CA GLN A 24 9.62 17.00 9.74
C GLN A 24 11.07 17.10 9.24
N GLY A 25 11.40 16.51 8.09
CA GLY A 25 12.73 16.62 7.47
C GLY A 25 13.87 15.91 8.23
N ILE A 26 13.56 15.15 9.28
CA ILE A 26 14.56 14.59 10.20
C ILE A 26 15.12 13.25 9.70
N HIS A 27 14.30 12.43 9.02
CA HIS A 27 14.66 11.04 8.68
C HIS A 27 14.28 10.63 7.25
N HIS A 28 15.08 11.03 6.26
CA HIS A 28 14.85 10.71 4.84
C HIS A 28 14.82 9.19 4.54
N GLY A 29 15.62 8.37 5.24
CA GLY A 29 15.59 6.91 5.08
C GLY A 29 14.27 6.28 5.54
N TRP A 30 13.63 6.88 6.55
CA TRP A 30 12.35 6.42 7.07
C TRP A 30 11.20 6.74 6.12
N HIS A 31 11.24 7.91 5.46
CA HIS A 31 10.29 8.26 4.40
C HIS A 31 10.28 7.21 3.27
N ALA A 32 11.45 6.83 2.75
CA ALA A 32 11.56 5.81 1.70
C ALA A 32 11.04 4.44 2.18
N THR A 33 11.34 4.06 3.42
CA THR A 33 10.89 2.79 4.03
C THR A 33 9.37 2.73 4.14
N LEU A 34 8.74 3.81 4.61
CA LEU A 34 7.29 3.91 4.74
C LEU A 34 6.59 3.85 3.37
N LEU A 35 7.15 4.49 2.35
CA LEU A 35 6.64 4.38 0.98
C LEU A 35 6.74 2.94 0.45
N LYS A 36 7.86 2.24 0.71
CA LYS A 36 8.04 0.83 0.33
C LYS A 36 7.01 -0.07 1.01
N TRP A 37 6.73 0.16 2.29
CA TRP A 37 5.72 -0.60 3.03
C TRP A 37 4.30 -0.31 2.52
N ALA A 38 3.97 0.96 2.22
CA ALA A 38 2.70 1.32 1.62
C ALA A 38 2.47 0.62 0.26
N ALA A 39 3.50 0.61 -0.60
CA ALA A 39 3.44 -0.07 -1.90
C ALA A 39 3.23 -1.57 -1.74
N LYS A 40 3.97 -2.23 -0.83
CA LYS A 40 3.80 -3.67 -0.54
C LYS A 40 2.38 -4.00 -0.10
N ARG A 41 1.79 -3.19 0.77
CA ARG A 41 0.41 -3.41 1.24
C ARG A 41 -0.63 -3.24 0.12
N ARG A 42 -0.43 -2.28 -0.78
CA ARG A 42 -1.30 -2.12 -1.96
C ARG A 42 -1.21 -3.31 -2.91
N LEU A 43 -0.01 -3.84 -3.13
CA LEU A 43 0.18 -5.05 -3.94
C LEU A 43 -0.53 -6.26 -3.31
N GLN A 44 -0.41 -6.46 -1.99
CA GLN A 44 -1.13 -7.53 -1.29
C GLN A 44 -2.66 -7.37 -1.39
N ALA A 45 -3.17 -6.14 -1.28
CA ALA A 45 -4.59 -5.88 -1.46
C ALA A 45 -5.07 -6.13 -2.91
N ALA A 46 -4.20 -5.88 -3.90
CA ALA A 46 -4.50 -6.11 -5.32
C ALA A 46 -4.49 -7.60 -5.68
N SER A 47 -3.50 -8.37 -5.19
CA SER A 47 -3.45 -9.82 -5.40
C SER A 47 -4.61 -10.57 -4.75
N MET A 48 -5.22 -10.00 -3.71
CA MET A 48 -6.44 -10.53 -3.09
C MET A 48 -7.69 -10.28 -3.93
N ASN A 49 -7.69 -9.25 -4.80
CA ASN A 49 -8.77 -9.05 -5.78
C ASN A 49 -8.68 -10.06 -6.94
N GLU A 50 -7.46 -10.44 -7.35
CA GLU A 50 -7.24 -11.46 -8.38
C GLU A 50 -7.75 -12.85 -7.97
N GLN A 51 -7.87 -13.12 -6.66
CA GLN A 51 -8.51 -14.35 -6.18
C GLN A 51 -10.05 -14.32 -6.25
N GLN A 52 -10.68 -13.15 -6.44
CA GLN A 52 -12.15 -13.01 -6.50
C GLN A 52 -12.69 -12.72 -7.92
N GLN A 53 -11.82 -12.51 -8.91
CA GLN A 53 -12.17 -12.41 -10.33
C GLN A 53 -11.20 -13.28 -11.14
N PRO A 54 -11.65 -14.31 -11.89
CA PRO A 54 -10.80 -14.86 -12.93
C PRO A 54 -10.46 -13.73 -13.87
N ALA A 55 -9.18 -13.64 -14.24
CA ALA A 55 -8.65 -12.67 -15.19
C ALA A 55 -9.59 -12.51 -16.39
N GLN A 56 -10.39 -11.44 -16.39
CA GLN A 56 -11.20 -11.07 -17.54
C GLN A 56 -10.49 -9.93 -18.26
N GLY A 57 -9.97 -10.26 -19.44
CA GLY A 57 -9.41 -9.38 -20.46
C GLY A 57 -7.90 -9.57 -20.57
N GLU A 58 -7.32 -10.34 -21.52
CA GLU A 58 -7.75 -10.51 -22.91
C GLU A 58 -8.43 -9.26 -23.47
N LEU A 59 -7.75 -8.11 -23.34
CA LEU A 59 -8.03 -6.96 -24.16
C LEU A 59 -6.71 -6.50 -24.77
N PHE A 60 -6.39 -7.20 -25.85
CA PHE A 60 -5.38 -6.94 -26.89
C PHE A 60 -3.92 -7.31 -26.57
#